data_AF-A0AAN2CAW4-F1
#
_entry.id   AF-A0AAN2CAW4-F1
#
_cell.length_a   1.000
_cell.length_b   1.000
_cell.length_c   1.000
_cell.angle_alpha   90.00
_cell.angle_beta   90.00
_cell.angle_gamma   90.00
#
_symmetry.space_group_name_H-M   'P 1'
#
loop_
_entity.id
_entity.type
_entity.pdbx_description
1 polymer ?
#
loop_
_entity_poly.entity_id
_entity_poly.type
_entity_poly.pdbx_seq_one_letter_code
_entity_poly.pdbx_strand_id
1 'polypeptide(L)'
;MAEPQEAEDLAAAGRFDDALRAAARAAEATAEPGGAVSWAQAGLFAAAIGKRGESAKAMQRSRALLRAHPHGADALTTRAYLALATIVLGHDARARSAIAGLRGEAHRGDEAANALADATQSFRERYGGHADGAVDLEQPLRALDDAGRASLVRVIRALPERAPERGKVALLSKAEKRVLLLAAGGATSKEIAAELGRSSQTVDVHIRSICRKLGVSGRRQAVVAAIRQGLIAERRSR
;
A
#
# COMPACT_ATOMS: atom_id res chain seq x y z
N MET A 1 -8.85 30.25 -7.64
CA MET A 1 -7.66 29.42 -7.35
C MET A 1 -8.17 28.14 -6.73
N ALA A 2 -7.72 26.97 -7.17
CA ALA A 2 -8.19 25.71 -6.59
C ALA A 2 -7.60 25.54 -5.20
N GLU A 3 -8.44 25.56 -4.16
CA GLU A 3 -7.99 25.33 -2.79
C GLU A 3 -7.63 23.85 -2.62
N PRO A 4 -6.62 23.49 -1.80
CA PRO A 4 -6.28 22.10 -1.47
C PRO A 4 -7.50 21.26 -1.02
N GLN A 5 -8.52 21.93 -0.48
CA GLN A 5 -9.81 21.38 -0.08
C GLN A 5 -10.62 20.79 -1.25
N GLU A 6 -10.59 21.41 -2.43
CA GLU A 6 -11.33 20.94 -3.63
C GLU A 6 -10.92 19.52 -4.01
N ALA A 7 -9.61 19.25 -3.96
CA ALA A 7 -9.07 17.95 -4.33
C ALA A 7 -9.48 16.86 -3.32
N GLU A 8 -9.51 17.20 -2.02
CA GLU A 8 -9.94 16.29 -0.95
C GLU A 8 -11.44 15.98 -1.03
N ASP A 9 -12.27 16.98 -1.34
CA ASP A 9 -13.71 16.80 -1.52
C ASP A 9 -14.04 15.92 -2.73
N LEU A 10 -13.33 16.11 -3.85
CA LEU A 10 -13.45 15.24 -5.03
C LEU A 10 -13.03 13.80 -4.72
N ALA A 11 -11.92 13.61 -3.99
CA ALA A 11 -11.46 12.30 -3.57
C ALA A 11 -12.44 11.63 -2.61
N ALA A 12 -13.00 12.37 -1.65
CA ALA A 12 -14.03 11.89 -0.72
C ALA A 12 -15.30 11.42 -1.44
N ALA A 13 -15.64 12.03 -2.58
CA ALA A 13 -16.72 11.60 -3.46
C ALA A 13 -16.35 10.41 -4.39
N GLY A 14 -15.15 9.83 -4.23
CA GLY A 14 -14.64 8.75 -5.07
C GLY A 14 -14.19 9.18 -6.47
N ARG A 15 -14.18 10.49 -6.78
CA ARG A 15 -13.82 11.05 -8.10
C ARG A 15 -12.32 11.27 -8.20
N PHE A 16 -11.52 10.21 -8.08
CA PHE A 16 -10.06 10.31 -7.97
C PHE A 16 -9.35 10.88 -9.21
N ASP A 17 -9.90 10.70 -10.42
CA ASP A 17 -9.35 11.36 -11.62
C ASP A 17 -9.52 12.89 -11.57
N ASP A 18 -10.65 13.38 -11.08
CA ASP A 18 -10.89 14.81 -10.88
C ASP A 18 -10.05 15.35 -9.73
N ALA A 19 -9.97 14.60 -8.62
CA ALA A 19 -9.14 14.93 -7.47
C ALA A 19 -7.67 15.07 -7.86
N LEU A 20 -7.15 14.15 -8.69
CA LEU A 20 -5.79 14.21 -9.21
C LEU A 20 -5.56 15.49 -10.03
N ARG A 21 -6.50 15.83 -10.93
CA ARG A 21 -6.40 17.06 -11.72
C ARG A 21 -6.42 18.30 -10.83
N ALA A 22 -7.30 18.34 -9.83
CA ALA A 22 -7.39 19.46 -8.88
C ALA A 22 -6.10 19.60 -8.05
N ALA A 23 -5.59 18.50 -7.49
CA ALA A 23 -4.34 18.48 -6.72
C ALA A 23 -3.13 18.92 -7.56
N ALA A 24 -3.03 18.46 -8.82
CA ALA A 24 -1.95 18.86 -9.72
C ALA A 24 -2.00 20.37 -10.04
N ARG A 25 -3.19 20.91 -10.34
CA ARG A 25 -3.37 22.36 -10.55
C ARG A 25 -2.97 23.16 -9.31
N ALA A 26 -3.40 22.73 -8.12
CA ALA A 26 -3.05 23.39 -6.86
C ALA A 26 -1.54 23.33 -6.59
N ALA A 27 -0.90 22.20 -6.91
CA ALA A 27 0.55 22.01 -6.76
C ALA A 27 1.37 22.89 -7.69
N GLU A 28 0.88 23.16 -8.90
CA GLU A 28 1.53 24.04 -9.87
C GLU A 28 1.30 25.53 -9.56
N ALA A 29 0.14 25.87 -9.00
CA ALA A 29 -0.23 27.25 -8.66
C ALA A 29 0.43 27.78 -7.37
N THR A 30 0.88 26.90 -6.48
CA THR A 30 1.45 27.29 -5.19
C THR A 30 2.97 27.35 -5.29
N ALA A 31 3.55 28.54 -5.10
CA ALA A 31 5.00 28.69 -5.03
C ALA A 31 5.60 27.88 -3.87
N GLU A 32 6.85 27.44 -4.03
CA GLU A 32 7.67 26.86 -2.97
C GLU A 32 7.54 27.70 -1.67
N PRO A 33 7.18 27.12 -0.51
CA PRO A 33 7.09 25.69 -0.17
C PRO A 33 5.67 25.07 -0.12
N GLY A 34 4.61 25.82 -0.45
CA GLY A 34 3.22 25.39 -0.22
C GLY A 34 2.73 24.23 -1.11
N GLY A 35 3.47 23.88 -2.16
CA GLY A 35 3.12 22.77 -3.07
C GLY A 35 3.32 21.36 -2.50
N ALA A 36 3.96 21.20 -1.34
CA ALA A 36 4.35 19.88 -0.80
C ALA A 36 3.16 18.95 -0.57
N VAL A 37 2.10 19.48 0.05
CA VAL A 37 0.85 18.77 0.34
C VAL A 37 0.13 18.43 -0.96
N SER A 38 -0.03 19.41 -1.86
CA SER A 38 -0.72 19.22 -3.15
C SER A 38 -0.04 18.18 -4.04
N TRP A 39 1.31 18.17 -4.08
CA TRP A 39 2.05 17.10 -4.78
C TRP A 39 1.89 15.73 -4.10
N ALA A 40 1.75 15.67 -2.77
CA ALA A 40 1.51 14.43 -2.05
C ALA A 40 0.10 13.88 -2.31
N GLN A 41 -0.91 14.76 -2.28
CA GLN A 41 -2.30 14.46 -2.67
C GLN A 41 -2.36 13.93 -4.10
N ALA A 42 -1.74 14.61 -5.07
CA ALA A 42 -1.64 14.13 -6.45
C ALA A 42 -0.98 12.74 -6.52
N GLY A 43 0.08 12.51 -5.72
CA GLY A 43 0.72 11.20 -5.58
C GLY A 43 -0.24 10.10 -5.09
N LEU A 44 -1.03 10.37 -4.07
CA LEU A 44 -2.04 9.45 -3.52
C LEU A 44 -3.17 9.19 -4.51
N PHE A 45 -3.75 10.23 -5.11
CA PHE A 45 -4.89 10.08 -6.01
C PHE A 45 -4.49 9.35 -7.29
N ALA A 46 -3.32 9.63 -7.84
CA ALA A 46 -2.76 8.84 -8.94
C ALA A 46 -2.53 7.38 -8.55
N ALA A 47 -2.11 7.10 -7.32
CA ALA A 47 -1.98 5.73 -6.82
C ALA A 47 -3.34 5.02 -6.72
N ALA A 48 -4.38 5.71 -6.23
CA ALA A 48 -5.73 5.17 -6.09
C ALA A 48 -6.34 4.69 -7.42
N ILE A 49 -6.05 5.39 -8.52
CA ILE A 49 -6.50 5.01 -9.89
C ILE A 49 -5.47 4.19 -10.67
N GLY A 50 -4.41 3.69 -10.02
CA GLY A 50 -3.42 2.80 -10.64
C GLY A 50 -2.40 3.48 -11.57
N LYS A 51 -2.34 4.81 -11.64
CA LYS A 51 -1.36 5.58 -12.44
C LYS A 51 0.00 5.65 -11.74
N ARG A 52 0.69 4.51 -11.65
CA ARG A 52 1.96 4.35 -10.90
C ARG A 52 3.06 5.33 -11.31
N GLY A 53 3.18 5.64 -12.61
CA GLY A 53 4.20 6.58 -13.12
C GLY A 53 3.94 8.03 -12.70
N GLU A 54 2.69 8.48 -12.76
CA GLU A 54 2.29 9.82 -12.31
C GLU A 54 2.43 9.95 -10.79
N SER A 55 2.00 8.92 -10.05
CA SER A 55 2.17 8.83 -8.61
C SER A 55 3.64 8.99 -8.21
N ALA A 56 4.55 8.24 -8.86
CA ALA A 56 5.98 8.31 -8.57
C ALA A 56 6.57 9.71 -8.80
N LYS A 57 6.22 10.38 -9.92
CA LYS A 57 6.68 11.74 -10.22
C LYS A 57 6.19 12.76 -9.19
N ALA A 58 4.91 12.69 -8.84
CA ALA A 58 4.30 13.58 -7.85
C ALA A 58 4.92 13.38 -6.45
N MET A 59 5.07 12.13 -6.01
CA MET A 59 5.74 11.80 -4.75
C MET A 59 7.21 12.24 -4.71
N GLN A 60 7.92 12.15 -5.84
CA GLN A 60 9.31 12.63 -5.94
C GLN A 60 9.40 14.14 -5.72
N ARG A 61 8.51 14.91 -6.36
CA ARG A 61 8.42 16.36 -6.18
C ARG A 61 8.08 16.71 -4.74
N SER A 62 6.99 16.17 -4.21
CA SER A 62 6.56 16.38 -2.80
C SER A 62 7.70 16.11 -1.80
N ARG A 63 8.45 15.02 -1.97
CA ARG A 63 9.61 14.71 -1.10
C ARG A 63 10.76 15.70 -1.20
N ALA A 64 10.98 16.33 -2.36
CA ALA A 64 11.99 17.36 -2.49
C ALA A 64 11.63 18.59 -1.65
N LEU A 65 10.35 18.99 -1.70
CA LEU A 65 9.78 20.10 -0.92
C LEU A 65 9.84 19.83 0.57
N LEU A 66 9.44 18.62 0.97
CA LEU A 66 9.48 18.18 2.35
C LEU A 66 10.91 18.17 2.92
N ARG A 67 11.94 17.88 2.11
CA ARG A 67 13.33 17.96 2.58
C ARG A 67 13.77 19.39 2.88
N ALA A 68 13.29 20.35 2.10
CA ALA A 68 13.57 21.76 2.36
C ALA A 68 12.82 22.28 3.60
N HIS A 69 11.62 21.76 3.86
CA HIS A 69 10.76 22.18 4.97
C HIS A 69 10.28 20.94 5.76
N PRO A 70 11.16 20.35 6.59
CA PRO A 70 10.90 19.05 7.19
C PRO A 70 9.92 19.08 8.37
N HIS A 71 9.51 20.24 8.86
CA HIS A 71 8.72 20.35 10.09
C HIS A 71 7.48 21.22 9.91
N GLY A 72 6.51 21.06 10.80
CA GLY A 72 5.26 21.81 10.82
C GLY A 72 4.05 20.98 10.35
N ALA A 73 2.87 21.59 10.43
CA ALA A 73 1.60 20.93 10.13
C ALA A 73 1.51 20.42 8.67
N ASP A 74 2.05 21.17 7.72
CA ASP A 74 2.09 20.80 6.31
C ASP A 74 3.05 19.64 6.04
N ALA A 75 4.19 19.61 6.74
CA ALA A 75 5.16 18.53 6.64
C ALA A 75 4.57 17.20 7.16
N LEU A 76 3.85 17.26 8.29
CA LEU A 76 3.12 16.12 8.85
C LEU A 76 2.05 15.60 7.88
N THR A 77 1.22 16.50 7.35
CA THR A 77 0.16 16.17 6.36
C THR A 77 0.77 15.57 5.09
N THR A 78 1.85 16.16 4.58
CA THR A 78 2.62 15.67 3.43
C THR A 78 3.11 14.25 3.65
N ARG A 79 3.70 13.97 4.82
CA ARG A 79 4.19 12.63 5.17
C ARG A 79 3.08 11.59 5.18
N ALA A 80 1.91 11.94 5.72
CA ALA A 80 0.78 11.02 5.73
C ALA A 80 0.26 10.71 4.33
N TYR A 81 0.09 11.72 3.48
CA TYR A 81 -0.28 11.49 2.07
C TYR A 81 0.73 10.59 1.35
N LEU A 82 2.04 10.80 1.56
CA LEU A 82 3.08 9.94 1.00
C LEU A 82 3.03 8.50 1.57
N ALA A 83 2.71 8.33 2.85
CA ALA A 83 2.56 7.03 3.50
C ALA A 83 1.36 6.28 2.95
N LEU A 84 0.19 6.93 2.86
CA LEU A 84 -1.02 6.39 2.26
C LEU A 84 -0.77 5.99 0.80
N ALA A 85 -0.12 6.85 -0.01
CA ALA A 85 0.21 6.53 -1.40
C ALA A 85 1.11 5.28 -1.49
N THR A 86 2.08 5.17 -0.58
CA THR A 86 2.98 4.00 -0.49
C THR A 86 2.22 2.71 -0.14
N ILE A 87 1.23 2.79 0.75
CA ILE A 87 0.34 1.68 1.11
C ILE A 87 -0.51 1.26 -0.09
N VAL A 88 -1.16 2.24 -0.74
CA VAL A 88 -2.02 2.01 -1.92
C VAL A 88 -1.25 1.33 -3.05
N LEU A 89 0.01 1.74 -3.28
CA LEU A 89 0.93 1.11 -4.24
C LEU A 89 1.41 -0.29 -3.83
N GLY A 90 1.12 -0.74 -2.60
CA GLY A 90 1.49 -2.06 -2.10
C GLY A 90 2.95 -2.19 -1.64
N HIS A 91 3.63 -1.08 -1.32
CA HIS A 91 5.02 -1.07 -0.88
C HIS A 91 5.16 -1.19 0.65
N ASP A 92 4.83 -2.35 1.23
CA ASP A 92 4.73 -2.54 2.70
C ASP A 92 5.96 -2.09 3.50
N ALA A 93 7.17 -2.50 3.10
CA ALA A 93 8.39 -2.12 3.84
C ALA A 93 8.62 -0.61 3.86
N ARG A 94 8.29 0.08 2.76
CA ARG A 94 8.38 1.56 2.68
C ARG A 94 7.27 2.23 3.49
N ALA A 95 6.07 1.63 3.51
CA ALA A 95 4.96 2.13 4.33
C ALA A 95 5.29 2.04 5.83
N ARG A 96 5.88 0.93 6.30
CA ARG A 96 6.37 0.79 7.68
C ARG A 96 7.37 1.88 8.06
N SER A 97 8.35 2.14 7.19
CA SER A 97 9.33 3.21 7.41
C SER A 97 8.68 4.60 7.43
N ALA A 98 7.71 4.88 6.56
CA ALA A 98 6.99 6.15 6.54
C ALA A 98 6.17 6.38 7.82
N ILE A 99 5.48 5.35 8.32
CA ILE A 99 4.70 5.40 9.58
C ILE A 99 5.61 5.62 10.78
N ALA A 100 6.77 4.96 10.83
CA ALA A 100 7.76 5.21 11.88
C ALA A 100 8.25 6.67 11.87
N GLY A 101 8.41 7.26 10.68
CA GLY A 101 8.75 8.68 10.54
C GLY A 101 7.67 9.63 11.10
N LEU A 102 6.38 9.32 10.88
CA LEU A 102 5.26 10.08 11.46
C LEU A 102 5.31 10.07 13.00
N ARG A 103 5.53 8.88 13.60
CA ARG A 103 5.63 8.73 15.06
C ARG A 103 6.85 9.45 15.65
N GLY A 104 7.95 9.47 14.91
CA GLY A 104 9.15 10.21 15.30
C GLY A 104 8.90 11.71 15.50
N GLU A 105 8.01 12.32 14.71
CA GLU A 105 7.63 13.73 14.87
C GLU A 105 6.61 13.95 15.99
N ALA A 106 5.80 12.94 16.31
CA ALA A 106 4.78 12.99 17.36
C ALA A 106 5.35 13.03 18.79
N HIS A 107 6.66 12.80 18.96
CA HIS A 107 7.37 12.86 20.25
C HIS A 107 7.33 14.25 20.95
N ARG A 108 6.67 15.25 20.36
CA ARG A 108 6.42 16.56 20.98
C ARG A 108 5.01 16.72 21.61
N GLY A 109 4.23 15.65 21.72
CA GLY A 109 2.88 15.69 22.31
C GLY A 109 1.79 16.15 21.34
N ASP A 110 2.03 16.04 20.03
CA ASP A 110 1.06 16.41 19.00
C ASP A 110 0.04 15.28 18.80
N GLU A 111 -1.15 15.45 19.37
CA GLU A 111 -2.26 14.49 19.25
C GLU A 111 -2.63 14.22 17.79
N ALA A 112 -2.56 15.23 16.92
CA ALA A 112 -2.85 15.07 15.50
C ALA A 112 -1.81 14.18 14.82
N ALA A 113 -0.53 14.28 15.19
CA ALA A 113 0.53 13.42 14.66
C ALA A 113 0.37 11.95 15.10
N ASN A 114 -0.02 11.73 16.36
CA ASN A 114 -0.30 10.38 16.88
C ASN A 114 -1.51 9.76 16.19
N ALA A 115 -2.64 10.49 16.15
CA ALA A 115 -3.86 10.04 15.47
C ALA A 115 -3.61 9.72 13.99
N LEU A 116 -2.80 10.53 13.32
CA LEU A 116 -2.44 10.34 11.93
C LEU A 116 -1.57 9.09 11.71
N ALA A 117 -0.60 8.85 12.60
CA ALA A 117 0.23 7.65 12.55
C ALA A 117 -0.59 6.38 12.78
N ASP A 118 -1.53 6.41 13.72
CA ASP A 118 -2.38 5.27 14.07
C ASP A 118 -3.44 4.98 13.00
N ALA A 119 -4.03 6.03 12.40
CA ALA A 119 -4.92 5.88 11.24
C ALA A 119 -4.17 5.28 10.04
N THR A 120 -2.94 5.76 9.77
CA THR A 120 -2.12 5.25 8.66
C THR A 120 -1.67 3.79 8.91
N GLN A 121 -1.34 3.45 10.14
CA GLN A 121 -1.00 2.08 10.56
C GLN A 121 -2.19 1.13 10.37
N SER A 122 -3.35 1.49 10.90
CA SER A 122 -4.58 0.67 10.82
C SER A 122 -5.04 0.53 9.37
N PHE A 123 -4.91 1.60 8.57
CA PHE A 123 -5.13 1.52 7.13
C PHE A 123 -4.17 0.53 6.46
N ARG A 124 -2.87 0.52 6.81
CA ARG A 124 -1.91 -0.46 6.27
C ARG A 124 -2.29 -1.89 6.63
N GLU A 125 -2.68 -2.14 7.88
CA GLU A 125 -3.03 -3.48 8.36
C GLU A 125 -4.26 -4.02 7.62
N ARG A 126 -5.29 -3.17 7.46
CA ARG A 126 -6.47 -3.45 6.64
C ARG A 126 -6.12 -3.68 5.15
N TYR A 127 -5.31 -2.79 4.56
CA TYR A 127 -4.94 -2.82 3.14
C TYR A 127 -3.94 -3.95 2.78
N GLY A 128 -3.12 -4.35 3.75
CA GLY A 128 -2.10 -5.38 3.59
C GLY A 128 -2.64 -6.80 3.63
N GLY A 129 -3.90 -7.02 4.05
CA GLY A 129 -4.47 -8.35 4.25
C GLY A 129 -3.73 -9.20 5.29
N HIS A 130 -3.04 -8.55 6.24
CA HIS A 130 -2.26 -9.20 7.28
C HIS A 130 -3.08 -9.50 8.55
N ALA A 131 -4.33 -9.06 8.60
CA ALA A 131 -5.21 -9.29 9.74
C ALA A 131 -6.22 -10.40 9.43
N ASP A 132 -6.16 -11.47 10.22
CA ASP A 132 -7.16 -12.55 10.29
C ASP A 132 -8.43 -12.09 11.05
N GLY A 133 -8.63 -10.77 11.19
CA GLY A 133 -9.69 -10.13 11.96
C GLY A 133 -9.99 -8.72 11.45
N ALA A 134 -11.15 -8.18 11.82
CA ALA A 134 -11.57 -6.84 11.47
C ALA A 134 -10.66 -5.81 12.18
N VAL A 135 -9.64 -5.31 11.48
CA VAL A 135 -8.83 -4.18 11.95
C VAL A 135 -9.78 -3.00 12.15
N ASP A 136 -9.82 -2.48 13.38
CA ASP A 136 -10.58 -1.28 13.71
C ASP A 136 -9.88 -0.04 13.14
N LEU A 137 -10.36 0.42 11.99
CA LEU A 137 -9.93 1.68 11.40
C LEU A 137 -10.75 2.86 11.96
N GLU A 138 -11.91 2.62 12.55
CA GLU A 138 -12.82 3.68 12.96
C GLU A 138 -12.35 4.40 14.21
N GLN A 139 -11.79 3.70 15.20
CA GLN A 139 -11.21 4.36 16.39
C GLN A 139 -10.10 5.36 16.01
N PRO A 140 -9.06 5.00 15.24
CA PRO A 140 -8.04 5.96 14.82
C PRO A 140 -8.57 7.10 13.94
N LEU A 141 -9.56 6.83 13.08
CA LEU A 141 -10.18 7.87 12.25
C LEU A 141 -10.98 8.89 13.09
N ARG A 142 -11.64 8.45 14.17
CA ARG A 142 -12.30 9.36 15.11
C ARG A 142 -11.29 10.28 15.80
N ALA A 143 -10.20 9.73 16.32
CA ALA A 143 -9.14 10.54 16.93
C ALA A 143 -8.54 11.56 15.94
N LEU A 144 -8.44 11.19 14.65
CA LEU A 144 -7.96 12.08 13.60
C LEU A 144 -8.98 13.19 13.27
N ASP A 145 -10.28 12.87 13.32
CA ASP A 145 -11.37 13.84 13.18
C ASP A 145 -11.39 14.83 14.34
N ASP A 146 -11.29 14.33 15.58
CA ASP A 146 -11.20 15.12 16.82
C ASP A 146 -9.99 16.07 16.80
N ALA A 147 -8.90 15.67 16.14
CA ALA A 147 -7.71 16.49 15.91
C ALA A 147 -7.87 17.52 14.76
N GLY A 148 -9.08 17.72 14.24
CA GLY A 148 -9.39 18.70 13.21
C GLY A 148 -8.99 18.31 11.78
N ARG A 149 -8.79 17.01 11.50
CA ARG A 149 -8.37 16.49 10.18
C ARG A 149 -9.48 15.74 9.45
N ALA A 150 -10.72 16.22 9.58
CA ALA A 150 -11.93 15.65 9.00
C ALA A 150 -11.83 15.37 7.48
N SER A 151 -11.16 16.23 6.72
CA SER A 151 -11.01 16.05 5.27
C SER A 151 -10.16 14.83 4.93
N LEU A 152 -9.05 14.62 5.65
CA LEU A 152 -8.19 13.46 5.47
C LEU A 152 -8.90 12.17 5.89
N VAL A 153 -9.74 12.21 6.93
CA VAL A 153 -10.60 11.08 7.32
C VAL A 153 -11.52 10.67 6.16
N ARG A 154 -12.18 11.64 5.51
CA ARG A 154 -13.04 11.38 4.34
C ARG A 154 -12.25 10.79 3.18
N VAL A 155 -11.05 11.30 2.92
CA VAL A 155 -10.16 10.74 1.88
C VAL A 155 -9.78 9.30 2.20
N ILE A 156 -9.33 9.00 3.42
CA ILE A 156 -8.91 7.64 3.83
C ILE A 156 -10.06 6.64 3.65
N ARG A 157 -11.29 7.02 4.02
CA ARG A 157 -12.49 6.18 3.85
C ARG A 157 -12.83 5.93 2.37
N ALA A 158 -12.60 6.91 1.51
CA ALA A 158 -12.89 6.82 0.09
C ALA A 158 -11.81 6.07 -0.72
N LEU A 159 -10.59 5.92 -0.16
CA LEU A 159 -9.52 5.20 -0.85
C LEU A 159 -9.99 3.79 -1.20
N PRO A 160 -9.76 3.33 -2.44
CA PRO A 160 -10.20 2.02 -2.85
C PRO A 160 -9.52 0.99 -1.95
N GLU A 161 -10.29 0.13 -1.31
CA GLU A 161 -9.72 -1.05 -0.69
C GLU A 161 -8.94 -1.80 -1.76
N ARG A 162 -7.83 -2.44 -1.38
CA ARG A 162 -7.09 -3.27 -2.31
C ARG A 162 -8.04 -4.37 -2.77
N ALA A 163 -8.69 -4.20 -3.94
CA ALA A 163 -9.27 -5.30 -4.65
C ALA A 163 -8.15 -6.34 -4.70
N PRO A 164 -8.33 -7.56 -4.15
CA PRO A 164 -7.27 -8.55 -4.14
C PRO A 164 -6.81 -8.64 -5.57
N GLU A 165 -5.59 -8.15 -5.84
CA GLU A 165 -5.19 -7.91 -7.21
C GLU A 165 -5.42 -9.23 -7.95
N ARG A 166 -6.38 -9.23 -8.89
CA ARG A 166 -6.51 -10.28 -9.89
C ARG A 166 -5.16 -10.47 -10.64
N GLY A 167 -4.23 -9.52 -10.48
CA GLY A 167 -2.81 -9.56 -10.83
C GLY A 167 -1.87 -10.42 -9.95
N LYS A 168 -2.27 -10.98 -8.80
CA LYS A 168 -1.44 -12.00 -8.11
C LYS A 168 -1.37 -13.33 -8.88
N VAL A 169 -2.34 -13.58 -9.76
CA VAL A 169 -2.28 -14.65 -10.78
C VAL A 169 -1.14 -14.42 -11.79
N ALA A 170 -0.69 -13.17 -11.96
CA ALA A 170 0.37 -12.79 -12.90
C ALA A 170 1.78 -12.67 -12.27
N LEU A 171 1.95 -12.75 -10.94
CA LEU A 171 3.27 -12.61 -10.29
C LEU A 171 4.10 -13.90 -10.29
N LEU A 172 3.46 -15.06 -10.33
CA LEU A 172 4.16 -16.34 -10.43
C LEU A 172 4.48 -16.63 -11.88
N SER A 173 5.76 -16.83 -12.17
CA SER A 173 6.24 -17.33 -13.45
C SER A 173 5.65 -18.71 -13.76
N LYS A 174 5.67 -19.12 -15.03
CA LYS A 174 5.23 -20.47 -15.44
C LYS A 174 5.93 -21.59 -14.66
N ALA A 175 7.23 -21.41 -14.36
CA ALA A 175 8.01 -22.35 -13.56
C ALA A 175 7.55 -22.39 -12.10
N GLU A 176 7.32 -21.23 -11.47
CA GLU A 176 6.83 -21.14 -10.09
C GLU A 176 5.43 -21.76 -9.94
N LYS A 177 4.54 -21.57 -10.92
CA LYS A 177 3.22 -22.21 -10.93
C LYS A 177 3.31 -23.73 -11.00
N ARG A 178 4.19 -24.28 -11.85
CA ARG A 178 4.42 -25.74 -11.94
C ARG A 178 4.96 -26.31 -10.64
N VAL A 179 5.95 -25.64 -10.03
CA VAL A 179 6.49 -26.03 -8.71
C VAL A 179 5.39 -26.03 -7.65
N LEU A 180 4.56 -24.98 -7.62
CA LEU A 180 3.50 -24.83 -6.63
C LEU A 180 2.37 -25.86 -6.80
N LEU A 181 2.03 -26.22 -8.04
CA LEU A 181 1.04 -27.26 -8.34
C LEU A 181 1.51 -28.64 -7.85
N LEU A 182 2.76 -29.01 -8.15
CA LEU A 182 3.34 -30.27 -7.67
C LEU A 182 3.46 -30.26 -6.14
N ALA A 183 3.80 -29.12 -5.56
CA ALA A 183 3.85 -28.95 -4.10
C ALA A 183 2.48 -29.12 -3.43
N ALA A 184 1.41 -28.65 -4.07
CA ALA A 184 0.04 -28.86 -3.60
C ALA A 184 -0.39 -30.34 -3.66
N GLY A 185 0.18 -31.10 -4.61
CA GLY A 185 0.03 -32.55 -4.68
C GLY A 185 0.88 -33.34 -3.68
N GLY A 186 1.59 -32.68 -2.75
CA GLY A 186 2.40 -33.34 -1.72
C GLY A 186 3.81 -33.74 -2.15
N ALA A 187 4.23 -33.46 -3.39
CA ALA A 187 5.57 -33.79 -3.85
C ALA A 187 6.65 -33.09 -3.01
N THR A 188 7.80 -33.70 -2.84
CA THR A 188 9.00 -33.15 -2.20
C THR A 188 9.83 -32.33 -3.20
N SER A 189 10.80 -31.53 -2.72
CA SER A 189 11.69 -30.78 -3.62
C SER A 189 12.52 -31.70 -4.52
N LYS A 190 12.81 -32.93 -4.11
CA LYS A 190 13.51 -33.94 -4.92
C LYS A 190 12.62 -34.50 -6.04
N GLU A 191 11.37 -34.81 -5.74
CA GLU A 191 10.40 -35.30 -6.73
C GLU A 191 10.05 -34.22 -7.76
N ILE A 192 9.85 -32.98 -7.31
CA ILE A 192 9.63 -31.84 -8.22
C ILE A 192 10.84 -31.60 -9.12
N ALA A 193 12.05 -31.74 -8.57
CA ALA A 193 13.28 -31.60 -9.32
C ALA A 193 13.38 -32.64 -10.45
N ALA A 194 13.07 -33.91 -10.14
CA ALA A 194 13.02 -34.99 -11.13
C ALA A 194 11.98 -34.69 -12.23
N GLU A 195 10.76 -34.29 -11.85
CA GLU A 195 9.66 -34.00 -12.78
C GLU A 195 9.94 -32.80 -13.70
N LEU A 196 10.68 -31.79 -13.21
CA LEU A 196 10.96 -30.57 -13.96
C LEU A 196 12.32 -30.57 -14.66
N GLY A 197 13.13 -31.62 -14.51
CA GLY A 197 14.50 -31.68 -15.02
C GLY A 197 15.40 -30.59 -14.40
N ARG A 198 15.29 -30.37 -13.08
CA ARG A 198 16.02 -29.33 -12.33
C ARG A 198 16.70 -29.94 -11.09
N SER A 199 17.55 -29.17 -10.41
CA SER A 199 18.08 -29.56 -9.10
C SER A 199 17.09 -29.24 -7.97
N SER A 200 17.11 -30.03 -6.87
CA SER A 200 16.31 -29.76 -5.67
C SER A 200 16.58 -28.37 -5.10
N GLN A 201 17.84 -27.92 -5.13
CA GLN A 201 18.22 -26.57 -4.71
C GLN A 201 17.52 -25.48 -5.53
N THR A 202 17.37 -25.68 -6.85
CA THR A 202 16.65 -24.75 -7.72
C THR A 202 15.16 -24.70 -7.36
N VAL A 203 14.57 -25.86 -7.03
CA VAL A 203 13.18 -25.93 -6.56
C VAL A 203 13.00 -25.18 -5.24
N ASP A 204 13.93 -25.31 -4.29
CA ASP A 204 13.86 -24.60 -3.01
C ASP A 204 13.98 -23.08 -3.19
N VAL A 205 14.80 -22.64 -4.15
CA VAL A 205 14.87 -21.22 -4.55
C VAL A 205 13.54 -20.74 -5.11
N HIS A 206 12.89 -21.53 -5.98
CA HIS A 206 11.55 -21.20 -6.48
C HIS A 206 10.52 -21.13 -5.35
N ILE A 207 10.53 -22.07 -4.40
CA ILE A 207 9.62 -22.06 -3.24
C ILE A 207 9.83 -20.80 -2.40
N ARG A 208 11.08 -20.41 -2.14
CA ARG A 208 11.38 -19.18 -1.40
C ARG A 208 10.89 -17.94 -2.15
N SER A 209 11.05 -17.91 -3.47
CA SER A 209 10.51 -16.84 -4.32
C SER A 209 8.98 -16.79 -4.26
N ILE A 210 8.31 -17.94 -4.32
CA ILE A 210 6.85 -18.06 -4.20
C ILE A 210 6.40 -17.56 -2.83
N CYS A 211 7.00 -18.02 -1.74
CA CYS A 211 6.70 -17.57 -0.38
C CYS A 211 6.80 -16.04 -0.26
N ARG A 212 7.89 -15.45 -0.75
CA ARG A 212 8.08 -13.99 -0.79
C ARG A 212 6.99 -13.28 -1.61
N LYS A 213 6.64 -13.81 -2.77
CA LYS A 213 5.61 -13.24 -3.67
C LYS A 213 4.20 -13.35 -3.08
N LEU A 214 3.93 -14.41 -2.32
CA LEU A 214 2.64 -14.65 -1.68
C LEU A 214 2.53 -14.04 -0.27
N GLY A 215 3.64 -13.52 0.30
CA GLY A 215 3.67 -12.91 1.62
C GLY A 215 3.59 -13.92 2.77
N VAL A 216 4.11 -15.13 2.57
CA VAL A 216 4.07 -16.23 3.55
C VAL A 216 5.48 -16.76 3.83
N SER A 217 5.65 -17.50 4.92
CA SER A 217 6.98 -17.95 5.38
C SER A 217 7.26 -19.44 5.15
N GLY A 218 6.29 -20.22 4.63
CA GLY A 218 6.47 -21.65 4.42
C GLY A 218 5.74 -22.26 3.23
N ARG A 219 6.23 -23.41 2.76
CA ARG A 219 5.68 -24.18 1.63
C ARG A 219 4.19 -24.49 1.78
N ARG A 220 3.78 -24.99 2.95
CA ARG A 220 2.36 -25.31 3.24
C ARG A 220 1.49 -24.05 3.19
N GLN A 221 1.97 -22.95 3.79
CA GLN A 221 1.27 -21.67 3.74
C GLN A 221 1.19 -21.13 2.31
N ALA A 222 2.22 -21.32 1.48
CA ALA A 222 2.21 -20.94 0.08
C ALA A 222 1.15 -21.72 -0.73
N VAL A 223 1.01 -23.02 -0.49
CA VAL A 223 -0.04 -23.85 -1.11
C VAL A 223 -1.43 -23.37 -0.70
N VAL A 224 -1.67 -23.20 0.61
CA VAL A 224 -2.97 -22.72 1.12
C VAL A 224 -3.31 -21.34 0.58
N ALA A 225 -2.36 -20.41 0.59
CA ALA A 225 -2.53 -19.07 0.04
C ALA A 225 -2.84 -19.12 -1.47
N ALA A 226 -2.19 -20.01 -2.21
CA ALA A 226 -2.40 -20.17 -3.64
C ALA A 226 -3.79 -20.75 -3.98
N ILE A 227 -4.28 -21.71 -3.21
CA ILE A 227 -5.65 -22.24 -3.36
C ILE A 227 -6.68 -21.16 -3.02
N ARG A 228 -6.53 -20.46 -1.87
CA ARG A 228 -7.43 -19.37 -1.46
C ARG A 228 -7.51 -18.24 -2.48
N GLN A 229 -6.39 -17.95 -3.16
CA GLN A 229 -6.30 -16.93 -4.19
C GLN A 229 -6.69 -17.42 -5.60
N GLY A 230 -7.12 -18.68 -5.75
CA GLY A 230 -7.51 -19.27 -7.04
C GLY A 230 -6.35 -19.46 -8.03
N LEU A 231 -5.10 -19.49 -7.54
CA LEU A 231 -3.89 -19.63 -8.36
C LEU A 231 -3.67 -21.05 -8.87
N ILE A 232 -4.14 -22.03 -8.10
CA ILE A 232 -4.10 -23.46 -8.40
C ILE A 232 -5.43 -24.08 -7.92
N ALA A 233 -5.92 -25.09 -8.64
CA ALA A 233 -7.07 -25.85 -8.20
C ALA A 233 -6.65 -26.84 -7.09
N GLU A 234 -7.51 -27.03 -6.09
CA GLU A 234 -7.35 -28.11 -5.11
C GLU A 234 -7.49 -29.44 -5.85
N ARG A 235 -6.38 -30.14 -6.09
CA ARG A 235 -6.43 -31.50 -6.61
C ARG A 235 -6.78 -32.39 -5.42
N ARG A 236 -8.08 -32.67 -5.20
CA ARG A 236 -8.51 -33.73 -4.28
C ARG A 236 -7.97 -35.06 -4.81
N SER A 237 -6.86 -35.52 -4.26
CA SER A 237 -6.42 -36.90 -4.39
C SER A 237 -7.35 -37.77 -3.55
N ARG A 238 -8.12 -38.64 -4.22
CA ARG A 238 -8.68 -39.85 -3.62
C ARG A 238 -7.57 -40.85 -3.34
#